data_AF-A0A3M2FC20-F1
#
_entry.id   AF-A0A3M2FC20-F1
#
_cell.length_a   1.000
_cell.length_b   1.000
_cell.length_c   1.000
_cell.angle_alpha   90.00
_cell.angle_beta   90.00
_cell.angle_gamma   90.00
#
_symmetry.space_group_name_H-M   'P 1'
#
loop_
_entity.id
_entity.type
_entity.pdbx_description
1 polymer ?
#
loop_
_entity_poly.entity_id
_entity_poly.type
_entity_poly.pdbx_seq_one_letter_code
_entity_poly.pdbx_strand_id
1 'polypeptide(L)'
;MRGEWGKIPDDHFGYASDEERRRKRGLEDWELVEKIPESQRRVPAWFLAIIVVVLIAAFGLTLPFWGDRPGHPRPWFTWGHVAAAIYALVASLFIYFMVTLYGSKRGGRLDNDPGAEDDDIDMQK
;
A
#
# COMPACT_ATOMS: atom_id res chain seq x y z
N MET A 1 -19.71 31.79 -21.06
CA MET A 1 -20.29 30.60 -20.40
C MET A 1 -19.95 30.69 -18.92
N ARG A 2 -20.94 30.60 -18.02
CA ARG A 2 -20.67 30.52 -16.58
C ARG A 2 -20.32 29.07 -16.28
N GLY A 3 -19.05 28.77 -16.01
CA GLY A 3 -18.64 27.47 -15.50
C GLY A 3 -19.19 27.31 -14.09
N GLU A 4 -19.90 26.22 -13.84
CA GLU A 4 -20.24 25.82 -12.47
C GLU A 4 -18.96 25.28 -11.82
N TRP A 5 -18.58 25.87 -10.68
CA TRP A 5 -17.46 25.38 -9.89
C TRP A 5 -17.73 23.93 -9.48
N GLY A 6 -16.73 23.06 -9.60
CA GLY A 6 -16.82 21.63 -9.27
C GLY A 6 -17.29 20.70 -10.41
N LYS A 7 -17.57 21.23 -11.62
CA LYS A 7 -17.88 20.39 -12.79
C LYS A 7 -16.77 20.49 -13.83
N ILE A 8 -16.29 19.32 -14.29
CA ILE A 8 -15.36 19.23 -15.42
C ILE A 8 -16.14 19.67 -16.67
N PRO A 9 -15.70 20.72 -17.38
CA PRO A 9 -16.35 21.14 -18.60
C PRO A 9 -16.22 20.07 -19.70
N ASP A 10 -17.32 19.79 -20.41
CA ASP A 10 -17.34 18.86 -21.56
C ASP A 10 -16.49 19.35 -22.75
N ASP A 11 -15.98 20.58 -22.69
CA ASP A 11 -15.16 21.19 -23.74
C ASP A 11 -13.67 20.84 -23.63
N HIS A 12 -13.30 19.93 -22.72
CA HIS A 12 -11.92 19.50 -22.46
C HIS A 12 -10.95 20.68 -22.26
N PHE A 13 -11.41 21.83 -21.75
CA PHE A 13 -10.63 23.07 -21.60
C PHE A 13 -10.10 23.64 -22.94
N GLY A 14 -10.82 23.40 -24.04
CA GLY A 14 -10.46 23.88 -25.38
C GLY A 14 -9.52 22.96 -26.16
N TYR A 15 -9.28 21.74 -25.69
CA TYR A 15 -8.53 20.71 -26.42
C TYR A 15 -9.47 19.79 -27.21
N ALA A 16 -8.97 19.11 -28.26
CA ALA A 16 -9.81 18.24 -29.07
C ALA A 16 -10.22 16.95 -28.33
N SER A 17 -9.46 16.56 -27.30
CA SER A 17 -9.77 15.45 -26.40
C SER A 17 -9.04 15.56 -25.06
N ASP A 18 -9.53 14.86 -24.04
CA ASP A 18 -8.84 14.71 -22.75
C ASP A 18 -7.46 14.06 -22.87
N GLU A 19 -7.26 13.20 -23.86
CA GLU A 19 -5.96 12.57 -24.10
C GLU A 19 -4.96 13.57 -24.66
N GLU A 20 -5.39 14.43 -25.59
CA GLU A 20 -4.55 15.51 -26.10
C GLU A 20 -4.22 16.54 -25.01
N ARG A 21 -5.21 16.89 -24.18
CA ARG A 21 -5.03 17.76 -23.01
C ARG A 21 -3.98 17.19 -22.07
N ARG A 22 -4.15 15.94 -21.62
CA ARG A 22 -3.21 15.28 -20.69
C ARG A 22 -1.79 15.21 -21.25
N ARG A 23 -1.64 15.00 -22.56
CA ARG A 23 -0.33 14.96 -23.21
C ARG A 23 0.34 16.34 -23.30
N LYS A 24 -0.42 17.39 -23.56
CA LYS A 24 0.12 18.76 -23.74
C LYS A 24 0.27 19.53 -22.43
N ARG A 25 -0.68 19.36 -21.51
CA ARG A 25 -0.82 20.14 -20.28
C ARG A 25 -0.50 19.34 -19.00
N GLY A 26 -0.49 18.01 -19.08
CA GLY A 26 -0.35 17.15 -17.91
C GLY A 26 -1.66 17.00 -17.13
N LEU A 27 -1.56 16.38 -15.96
CA LEU A 27 -2.64 16.29 -14.98
C LEU A 27 -2.54 17.49 -14.03
N GLU A 28 -3.67 18.14 -13.74
CA GLU A 28 -3.70 19.23 -12.76
C GLU A 28 -3.65 18.68 -11.32
N ASP A 29 -3.20 19.49 -10.35
CA ASP A 29 -3.01 19.04 -8.95
C ASP A 29 -4.27 18.43 -8.32
N TRP A 30 -5.45 18.97 -8.65
CA TRP A 30 -6.73 18.44 -8.17
C TRP A 30 -7.12 17.11 -8.88
N GLU A 31 -6.80 16.96 -10.17
CA GLU A 31 -7.00 15.71 -10.91
C GLU A 31 -6.04 14.61 -10.40
N LEU A 32 -4.84 15.01 -9.96
CA LEU A 32 -3.91 14.09 -9.29
C LEU A 32 -4.54 13.58 -7.99
N VAL A 33 -5.10 14.48 -7.19
CA VAL A 33 -5.76 14.12 -5.92
C VAL A 33 -6.93 13.15 -6.14
N GLU A 34 -7.76 13.35 -7.16
CA GLU A 34 -8.85 12.41 -7.51
C GLU A 34 -8.34 11.04 -7.98
N LYS A 35 -7.13 10.98 -8.54
CA LYS A 35 -6.51 9.74 -9.04
C LYS A 35 -5.61 9.01 -8.02
N ILE A 36 -5.22 9.67 -6.93
CA ILE A 36 -4.51 9.04 -5.80
C ILE A 36 -5.24 7.81 -5.22
N PRO A 37 -6.58 7.81 -4.98
CA PRO A 37 -7.25 6.63 -4.43
C PRO A 37 -7.19 5.40 -5.34
N GLU A 38 -7.07 5.57 -6.67
CA GLU A 38 -6.89 4.45 -7.62
C GLU A 38 -5.47 3.84 -7.54
N SER A 39 -4.47 4.62 -7.13
CA SER A 39 -3.08 4.20 -6.96
C SER A 39 -2.81 3.45 -5.65
N GLN A 40 -3.73 3.47 -4.70
CA GLN A 40 -3.64 2.78 -3.40
C GLN A 40 -3.94 1.26 -3.54
N ARG A 41 -3.37 0.61 -4.56
CA ARG A 41 -3.57 -0.83 -4.78
C ARG A 41 -2.93 -1.62 -3.64
N ARG A 42 -3.71 -2.56 -3.07
CA ARG A 42 -3.25 -3.50 -2.04
C ARG A 42 -1.99 -4.23 -2.49
N VAL A 43 -1.11 -4.54 -1.52
CA VAL A 43 0.08 -5.37 -1.75
C VAL A 43 -0.32 -6.67 -2.47
N PRO A 44 0.28 -6.98 -3.63
CA PRO A 44 -0.06 -8.20 -4.37
C PRO A 44 0.22 -9.46 -3.54
N ALA A 45 -0.68 -10.44 -3.60
CA ALA A 45 -0.54 -11.69 -2.83
C ALA A 45 0.75 -12.47 -3.15
N TRP A 46 1.26 -12.38 -4.38
CA TRP A 46 2.51 -13.02 -4.77
C TRP A 46 3.73 -12.42 -4.05
N PHE A 47 3.70 -11.14 -3.69
CA PHE A 47 4.78 -10.50 -2.95
C PHE A 47 4.92 -11.10 -1.55
N LEU A 48 3.80 -11.38 -0.88
CA LEU A 48 3.79 -12.10 0.40
C LEU A 48 4.33 -13.53 0.24
N ALA A 49 4.02 -14.20 -0.86
CA ALA A 49 4.56 -15.54 -1.13
C ALA A 49 6.10 -15.53 -1.25
N ILE A 50 6.69 -14.49 -1.87
CA ILE A 50 8.15 -14.32 -1.93
C ILE A 50 8.75 -14.16 -0.53
N ILE A 51 8.13 -13.34 0.33
CA ILE A 51 8.61 -13.15 1.72
C ILE A 51 8.64 -14.51 2.45
N VAL A 52 7.59 -15.31 2.33
CA VAL A 52 7.53 -16.64 2.96
C VAL A 52 8.65 -17.55 2.43
N VAL A 53 8.88 -17.57 1.12
CA VAL A 53 9.97 -18.35 0.51
C VAL A 53 11.33 -17.90 1.04
N VAL A 54 11.57 -16.60 1.15
CA VAL A 54 12.82 -16.03 1.69
C VAL A 54 13.01 -16.43 3.16
N LEU A 55 11.96 -16.39 3.98
CA LEU A 55 12.03 -16.81 5.39
C LEU A 55 12.37 -18.30 5.52
N ILE A 56 11.76 -19.16 4.68
CA ILE A 56 12.08 -20.59 4.64
C ILE A 56 13.53 -20.81 4.22
N ALA A 57 14.00 -20.11 3.19
CA ALA A 57 15.39 -20.20 2.74
C ALA A 57 16.36 -19.75 3.82
N ALA A 58 16.08 -18.62 4.49
CA ALA A 58 16.89 -18.11 5.59
C ALA A 58 16.96 -19.14 6.74
N PHE A 59 15.84 -19.74 7.13
CA PHE A 59 15.81 -20.81 8.13
C PHE A 59 16.55 -22.07 7.66
N GLY A 60 16.38 -22.49 6.40
CA GLY A 60 17.09 -23.65 5.85
C GLY A 60 18.61 -23.48 5.82
N LEU A 61 19.10 -22.24 5.66
CA LEU A 61 20.53 -21.92 5.74
C LEU A 61 21.09 -21.97 7.16
N THR A 62 20.26 -21.91 8.21
CA THR A 62 20.74 -22.06 9.59
C THR A 62 20.92 -23.52 10.00
N LEU A 63 20.27 -24.45 9.30
CA LEU A 63 20.34 -25.88 9.59
C LEU A 63 21.69 -26.47 9.18
N PRO A 64 22.23 -27.44 9.95
CA PRO A 64 23.50 -28.09 9.63
C PRO A 64 23.41 -29.07 8.43
N PHE A 65 22.35 -28.99 7.61
CA PHE A 65 22.17 -29.83 6.40
C PHE A 65 23.32 -29.64 5.40
N TRP A 66 23.85 -28.42 5.31
CA TRP A 66 24.94 -28.05 4.41
C TRP A 66 26.32 -28.54 4.87
N GLY A 67 26.39 -29.21 6.02
CA GLY A 67 27.62 -29.69 6.64
C GLY A 67 28.12 -28.76 7.75
N ASP A 68 28.83 -29.39 8.70
CA ASP A 68 29.46 -28.71 9.82
C ASP A 68 30.98 -28.69 9.71
N ARG A 69 31.59 -27.70 10.35
CA ARG A 69 33.04 -27.63 10.47
C ARG A 69 33.52 -28.75 11.42
N PRO A 70 34.62 -29.45 11.10
CA PRO A 70 35.23 -30.41 12.02
C PRO A 70 35.48 -29.79 13.40
N GLY A 71 35.03 -30.46 14.46
CA GLY A 71 35.18 -30.02 15.85
C GLY A 71 34.15 -29.01 16.36
N HIS A 72 33.23 -28.53 15.51
CA HIS A 72 32.16 -27.61 15.91
C HIS A 72 30.80 -28.07 15.36
N PRO A 73 30.22 -29.16 15.90
CA PRO A 73 28.87 -29.59 15.52
C PRO A 73 27.86 -28.52 15.95
N ARG A 74 26.97 -28.15 15.05
CA ARG A 74 25.91 -27.16 15.35
C ARG A 74 24.62 -27.88 15.73
N PRO A 75 23.92 -27.39 16.77
CA PRO A 75 22.60 -27.91 17.11
C PRO A 75 21.59 -27.57 16.01
N TRP A 76 20.73 -28.54 15.69
CA TRP A 76 19.66 -28.40 14.71
C TRP A 76 18.60 -27.36 15.10
N PHE A 77 18.48 -27.09 16.40
CA PHE A 77 17.53 -26.14 16.95
C PHE A 77 18.15 -25.43 18.15
N THR A 78 17.85 -24.14 18.28
CA THR A 78 18.38 -23.27 19.34
C THR A 78 17.33 -22.28 19.77
N TRP A 79 17.51 -21.68 20.95
CA TRP A 79 16.71 -20.53 21.39
C TRP A 79 16.79 -19.34 20.44
N GLY A 80 17.83 -19.24 19.62
CA GLY A 80 17.92 -18.27 18.53
C GLY A 80 16.83 -18.46 17.48
N HIS A 81 16.46 -19.70 17.16
CA HIS A 81 15.35 -20.00 16.24
C HIS A 81 14.00 -19.60 16.84
N VAL A 82 13.80 -19.84 18.14
CA VAL A 82 12.60 -19.40 18.86
C VAL A 82 12.51 -17.88 18.87
N ALA A 83 13.61 -17.20 19.23
CA ALA A 83 13.67 -15.74 19.25
C ALA A 83 13.43 -15.14 17.85
N ALA A 84 13.99 -15.75 16.80
CA ALA A 84 13.77 -15.32 15.41
C ALA A 84 12.29 -15.49 14.99
N ALA A 85 11.64 -16.59 15.37
CA ALA A 85 10.22 -16.81 15.08
C ALA A 85 9.33 -15.78 15.79
N ILE A 86 9.59 -15.50 17.07
CA ILE A 86 8.88 -14.47 17.84
C ILE A 86 9.09 -13.10 17.19
N TYR A 87 10.34 -12.76 16.85
CA TYR A 87 10.67 -11.50 16.20
C TYR A 87 9.94 -11.35 14.86
N ALA A 88 9.98 -12.37 14.00
CA ALA A 88 9.29 -12.36 12.72
C ALA A 88 7.77 -12.19 12.89
N LEU A 89 7.17 -12.84 13.90
CA LEU A 89 5.76 -12.68 14.21
C LEU A 89 5.42 -11.26 14.64
N VAL A 90 6.17 -10.68 15.58
CA VAL A 90 5.94 -9.31 16.08
C VAL A 90 6.14 -8.30 14.95
N ALA A 91 7.19 -8.44 14.15
CA ALA A 91 7.45 -7.57 13.00
C ALA A 91 6.34 -7.69 11.95
N SER A 92 5.87 -8.91 11.66
CA SER A 92 4.77 -9.14 10.71
C SER A 92 3.46 -8.52 11.21
N LEU A 93 3.17 -8.66 12.51
CA LEU A 93 2.01 -8.04 13.14
C LEU A 93 2.11 -6.51 13.07
N PHE A 94 3.27 -5.94 13.38
CA PHE A 94 3.52 -4.50 13.28
C PHE A 94 3.32 -3.99 11.85
N ILE A 95 3.91 -4.65 10.85
CA ILE A 95 3.74 -4.31 9.43
C ILE A 95 2.27 -4.44 9.03
N TYR A 96 1.61 -5.52 9.44
CA TYR A 96 0.18 -5.72 9.17
C TYR A 96 -0.66 -4.58 9.76
N PHE A 97 -0.40 -4.17 11.00
CA PHE A 97 -1.08 -3.03 11.60
C PHE A 97 -0.81 -1.74 10.85
N MET A 98 0.43 -1.45 10.46
CA MET A 98 0.77 -0.26 9.67
C MET A 98 0.07 -0.25 8.32
N VAL A 99 0.13 -1.36 7.58
CA VAL A 99 -0.53 -1.47 6.26
C VAL A 99 -2.05 -1.45 6.39
N THR A 100 -2.63 -2.01 7.44
CA THR A 100 -4.09 -2.06 7.63
C THR A 100 -4.64 -0.75 8.19
N LEU A 101 -3.95 -0.08 9.12
CA LEU A 101 -4.38 1.21 9.65
C LEU A 101 -4.22 2.32 8.59
N TYR A 102 -3.05 2.43 7.95
CA TYR A 102 -2.80 3.48 6.95
C TYR A 102 -3.36 3.16 5.56
N GLY A 103 -3.63 1.89 5.25
CA GLY A 103 -4.16 1.45 3.96
C GLY A 103 -5.65 1.06 3.97
N SER A 104 -6.34 1.11 5.11
CA SER A 104 -7.79 0.88 5.14
C SER A 104 -8.56 2.19 5.09
N LYS A 105 -9.67 2.19 4.36
CA LYS A 105 -10.71 3.26 4.38
C LYS A 105 -11.28 3.56 5.78
N ARG A 106 -10.91 2.79 6.81
CA ARG A 106 -11.37 2.92 8.21
C ARG A 106 -10.37 3.63 9.12
N GLY A 107 -9.10 3.77 8.74
CA GLY A 107 -8.06 4.42 9.55
C GLY A 107 -8.02 5.94 9.46
N GLY A 108 -9.09 6.54 8.90
CA GLY A 108 -9.14 7.93 8.48
C GLY A 108 -9.46 7.96 7.00
N ARG A 109 -10.71 8.30 6.67
CA ARG A 109 -11.01 8.92 5.38
C ARG A 109 -10.02 10.07 5.25
N LEU A 110 -9.13 10.02 4.26
CA LEU A 110 -8.44 11.23 3.85
C LEU A 110 -9.53 12.20 3.39
N ASP A 111 -9.41 13.49 3.69
CA ASP A 111 -10.43 14.52 3.40
C ASP A 111 -10.86 14.57 1.92
N ASN A 112 -10.16 13.85 1.03
CA ASN A 112 -10.40 13.73 -0.40
C ASN A 112 -11.23 12.50 -0.82
N ASP A 113 -11.86 11.76 0.10
CA ASP A 113 -12.74 10.64 -0.27
C ASP A 113 -14.08 11.20 -0.83
N PRO A 114 -14.54 10.80 -2.04
CA PRO A 114 -15.65 11.41 -2.79
C PRO A 114 -17.07 11.13 -2.22
N GLY A 115 -17.18 11.00 -0.91
CA GLY A 115 -18.45 10.90 -0.17
C GLY A 115 -18.43 11.71 1.12
N ALA A 116 -17.60 12.75 1.21
CA ALA A 116 -17.50 13.63 2.37
C ALA A 116 -18.32 14.90 2.29
N GLU A 117 -18.92 15.21 1.13
CA GLU A 117 -19.61 16.49 0.94
C GLU A 117 -21.13 16.44 1.12
N ASP A 118 -21.74 15.28 1.40
CA ASP A 118 -23.21 15.18 1.46
C ASP A 118 -23.82 15.27 2.88
N ASP A 119 -22.99 15.31 3.94
CA ASP A 119 -23.50 15.26 5.33
C ASP A 119 -23.46 16.58 6.10
N ASP A 120 -22.85 17.65 5.58
CA ASP A 120 -22.55 18.85 6.39
C ASP A 120 -23.19 20.18 5.94
N ILE A 121 -24.18 20.21 5.04
CA ILE A 121 -24.89 21.46 4.71
C ILE A 121 -26.42 21.30 4.83
N ASP A 122 -26.90 21.17 6.07
CA ASP A 122 -28.26 21.58 6.45
C ASP A 122 -28.27 23.11 6.60
N MET A 123 -28.40 23.85 5.49
CA MET A 123 -28.74 25.27 5.58
C MET A 123 -30.23 25.38 5.89
N GLN A 124 -30.51 25.84 7.11
CA GLN A 124 -31.84 26.26 7.54
C GLN A 124 -32.52 27.15 6.49
N LYS A 125 -33.76 26.79 6.22
CA LYS A 125 -34.63 27.29 5.13
C LYS A 125 -35.04 28.76 5.29
#